data_AF-A0A6A3H2E9-F1
#
_entry.id   AF-A0A6A3H2E9-F1
#
_cell.length_a   1.000
_cell.length_b   1.000
_cell.length_c   1.000
_cell.angle_alpha   90.00
_cell.angle_beta   90.00
_cell.angle_gamma   90.00
#
_symmetry.space_group_name_H-M   'P 1'
#
loop_
_entity.id
_entity.type
_entity.pdbx_description
1 polymer ?
#
loop_
_entity_poly.entity_id
_entity_poly.type
_entity_poly.pdbx_seq_one_letter_code
_entity_poly.pdbx_strand_id
1 'polypeptide(L)'
;MAGANGPPPEGRPPRPPDPSGDGEPPSAELGRVSSQGERDQDLPPPPAWSTSGVSTLRSRLAEGSGDVAPKEGLERLHAISTAVYPFHADTALRNMTEDETEAMEAYLSRTLELPAPPTILSCTATAFKRAAMVAFHREHVEATLIADVPANARLGRHIARQSILRELVSGNASDEAGRNRMQQFIKEAQRITFDGEHTLSVIFMSHRAAAAWDGEEFRLREQRLRLQSIGAQVPGVSSPALLARNYAIRILGTETLHAVQLVQLLEDIARVPVLDVRLPGLPGRSHTDNDYWTVIFDARSCPLELSGVSAIGVGDENLTLHHFQRHQQPPCWRCLNPHHMQS
;
A
#
# COMPACT_ATOMS: atom_id res chain seq x y z
N MET A 1 -51.34 -19.69 3.36
CA MET A 1 -50.12 -19.90 2.55
C MET A 1 -49.24 -18.67 2.74
N ALA A 2 -48.04 -18.88 3.31
CA ALA A 2 -47.06 -17.86 3.70
C ALA A 2 -46.65 -16.97 2.50
N GLY A 3 -46.31 -15.68 2.63
CA GLY A 3 -45.68 -14.96 3.75
C GLY A 3 -44.30 -14.51 3.28
N ALA A 4 -44.24 -13.38 2.56
CA ALA A 4 -43.01 -12.77 2.08
C ALA A 4 -42.34 -11.99 3.23
N ASN A 5 -41.13 -12.40 3.62
CA ASN A 5 -40.29 -11.67 4.57
C ASN A 5 -39.07 -11.10 3.85
N GLY A 6 -38.98 -9.77 3.83
CA GLY A 6 -37.81 -9.01 3.39
C GLY A 6 -36.64 -9.14 4.37
N PRO A 7 -35.50 -8.46 4.06
CA PRO A 7 -34.29 -8.55 4.86
C PRO A 7 -34.49 -7.96 6.28
N PRO A 8 -33.73 -8.44 7.28
CA PRO A 8 -33.92 -8.05 8.67
C PRO A 8 -33.56 -6.57 8.92
N PRO A 9 -34.25 -5.88 9.84
CA PRO A 9 -33.98 -4.48 10.16
C PRO A 9 -32.65 -4.34 10.91
N GLU A 10 -31.86 -3.34 10.50
CA GLU A 10 -30.67 -2.89 11.21
C GLU A 10 -31.03 -2.48 12.65
N GLY A 11 -30.40 -3.13 13.63
CA GLY A 11 -30.61 -2.85 15.04
C GLY A 11 -30.18 -1.42 15.37
N ARG A 12 -31.13 -0.62 15.88
CA ARG A 12 -30.80 0.67 16.52
C ARG A 12 -29.88 0.44 17.72
N PRO A 13 -28.83 1.26 17.91
CA PRO A 13 -28.05 1.23 19.14
C PRO A 13 -28.91 1.65 20.34
N PRO A 14 -28.61 1.15 21.56
CA PRO A 14 -29.31 1.57 22.77
C PRO A 14 -29.08 3.07 23.03
N ARG A 15 -30.14 3.76 23.46
CA ARG A 15 -30.05 5.18 23.85
C ARG A 15 -29.18 5.33 25.10
N PRO A 16 -28.33 6.37 25.19
CA PRO A 16 -27.66 6.71 26.44
C PRO A 16 -28.68 7.17 27.50
N PRO A 17 -28.34 7.08 28.79
CA PRO A 17 -29.22 7.55 29.87
C PRO A 17 -29.43 9.07 29.77
N ASP A 18 -30.69 9.51 29.88
CA ASP A 18 -31.06 10.92 29.88
C ASP A 18 -30.49 11.62 31.12
N PRO A 19 -29.87 12.81 30.97
CA PRO A 19 -29.58 13.67 32.11
C PRO A 19 -30.89 14.24 32.64
N SER A 20 -31.20 13.96 33.91
CA SER A 20 -32.32 14.57 34.62
C SER A 20 -32.18 16.10 34.64
N GLY A 21 -33.21 16.82 34.24
CA GLY A 21 -33.26 18.27 34.35
C GLY A 21 -34.45 18.87 33.61
N ASP A 22 -35.52 19.14 34.35
CA ASP A 22 -36.69 19.90 33.92
C ASP A 22 -36.30 21.28 33.39
N GLY A 23 -36.84 21.66 32.21
CA GLY A 23 -36.69 22.99 31.65
C GLY A 23 -37.27 23.12 30.24
N GLU A 24 -38.45 23.72 30.13
CA GLU A 24 -39.11 24.16 28.88
C GLU A 24 -38.19 25.00 27.97
N PRO A 25 -38.31 24.91 26.63
CA PRO A 25 -37.51 25.73 25.72
C PRO A 25 -38.22 27.06 25.42
N PRO A 26 -37.52 28.20 25.34
CA PRO A 26 -38.06 29.38 24.70
C PRO A 26 -37.68 29.45 23.21
N SER A 27 -38.61 30.03 22.47
CA SER A 27 -38.67 30.22 21.03
C SER A 27 -37.51 31.00 20.41
N ALA A 28 -37.26 30.69 19.14
CA ALA A 28 -36.28 31.34 18.28
C ALA A 28 -36.58 32.83 18.03
N GLU A 29 -35.56 33.68 18.19
CA GLU A 29 -35.47 34.96 17.49
C GLU A 29 -34.07 35.14 16.87
N LEU A 30 -34.08 35.43 15.57
CA LEU A 30 -32.94 35.82 14.76
C LEU A 30 -32.53 37.26 15.12
N GLY A 31 -31.29 37.46 15.57
CA GLY A 31 -30.76 38.78 15.91
C GLY A 31 -29.25 38.91 15.74
N ARG A 32 -28.86 39.47 14.60
CA ARG A 32 -27.63 40.23 14.26
C ARG A 32 -26.34 40.05 15.10
N VAL A 33 -25.30 39.71 14.35
CA VAL A 33 -23.85 39.89 14.57
C VAL A 33 -23.50 41.13 15.39
N SER A 34 -22.73 40.92 16.46
CA SER A 34 -21.73 41.87 16.98
C SER A 34 -20.53 41.09 17.49
N SER A 35 -19.44 41.17 16.73
CA SER A 35 -18.16 40.53 16.98
C SER A 35 -17.30 41.42 17.87
N GLN A 36 -17.32 41.22 19.18
CA GLN A 36 -16.23 41.57 20.08
C GLN A 36 -16.24 40.58 21.25
N GLY A 37 -15.19 39.77 21.36
CA GLY A 37 -15.08 38.73 22.38
C GLY A 37 -13.78 37.96 22.26
N GLU A 38 -12.73 38.59 22.79
CA GLU A 38 -11.58 37.99 23.48
C GLU A 38 -10.69 36.96 22.75
N ARG A 39 -9.40 37.33 22.73
CA ARG A 39 -8.26 36.49 22.39
C ARG A 39 -8.19 35.30 23.34
N ASP A 40 -8.49 34.11 22.85
CA ASP A 40 -8.11 32.86 23.51
C ASP A 40 -6.69 32.49 23.05
N GLN A 41 -5.72 33.24 23.56
CA GLN A 41 -4.31 32.85 23.58
C GLN A 41 -4.04 32.21 24.95
N ASP A 42 -3.29 31.11 24.94
CA ASP A 42 -2.64 30.45 26.07
C ASP A 42 -3.39 29.36 26.85
N LEU A 43 -3.89 28.34 26.14
CA LEU A 43 -3.77 26.98 26.66
C LEU A 43 -2.59 26.28 25.98
N PRO A 44 -1.54 25.88 26.73
CA PRO A 44 -0.43 25.15 26.15
C PRO A 44 -0.96 23.83 25.55
N PRO A 45 -0.44 23.40 24.38
CA PRO A 45 -0.82 22.11 23.83
C PRO A 45 -0.52 21.01 24.87
N PRO A 46 -1.35 19.96 24.95
CA PRO A 46 -1.14 18.87 25.89
C PRO A 46 0.29 18.31 25.75
N PRO A 47 0.91 17.80 26.83
CA PRO A 47 2.35 17.57 26.89
C PRO A 47 2.90 16.79 25.69
N ALA A 48 2.21 15.73 25.25
CA ALA A 48 2.56 14.90 24.09
C ALA A 48 2.63 15.65 22.74
N TRP A 49 2.09 16.87 22.67
CA TRP A 49 2.02 17.74 21.49
C TRP A 49 2.84 19.02 21.64
N SER A 50 3.51 19.20 22.77
CA SER A 50 4.51 20.25 22.95
C SER A 50 5.84 19.83 22.32
N THR A 51 6.68 20.79 21.93
CA THR A 51 8.06 20.52 21.50
C THR A 51 8.84 19.72 22.55
N SER A 52 8.51 19.92 23.84
CA SER A 52 9.07 19.13 24.94
C SER A 52 8.59 17.68 24.93
N GLY A 53 7.30 17.40 24.74
CA GLY A 53 6.78 16.03 24.71
C GLY A 53 7.19 15.27 23.45
N VAL A 54 7.28 15.95 22.31
CA VAL A 54 7.86 15.37 21.08
C VAL A 54 9.34 15.05 21.29
N SER A 55 10.09 15.89 22.01
CA SER A 55 11.50 15.64 22.36
C SER A 55 11.66 14.47 23.34
N THR A 56 10.77 14.36 24.33
CA THR A 56 10.75 13.24 25.30
C THR A 56 10.42 11.92 24.60
N LEU A 57 9.42 11.92 23.70
CA LEU A 57 9.10 10.78 22.83
C LEU A 57 10.29 10.38 21.96
N ARG A 58 10.97 11.36 21.35
CA ARG A 58 12.16 11.11 20.51
C ARG A 58 13.32 10.52 21.31
N SER A 59 13.49 10.95 22.56
CA SER A 59 14.55 10.44 23.46
C SER A 59 14.26 9.00 23.88
N ARG A 60 13.01 8.68 24.23
CA ARG A 60 12.56 7.31 24.56
C ARG A 60 12.58 6.36 23.35
N LEU A 61 12.37 6.87 22.13
CA LEU A 61 12.50 6.09 20.89
C LEU A 61 13.97 5.78 20.53
N ALA A 62 14.91 6.64 20.93
CA ALA A 62 16.35 6.42 20.73
C ALA A 62 16.91 5.43 21.76
N GLU A 63 16.36 5.41 22.97
CA GLU A 63 16.63 4.42 24.01
C GLU A 63 15.74 3.19 23.79
N GLY A 64 16.09 2.35 22.81
CA GLY A 64 15.36 1.11 22.53
C GLY A 64 15.18 0.25 23.78
N SER A 65 13.99 0.27 24.38
CA SER A 65 13.65 -0.55 25.53
C SER A 65 13.04 -1.86 25.07
N GLY A 66 13.83 -2.92 25.18
CA GLY A 66 13.41 -4.31 24.97
C GLY A 66 12.66 -4.88 26.18
N ASP A 67 11.66 -4.16 26.69
CA ASP A 67 10.76 -4.69 27.72
C ASP A 67 9.38 -4.94 27.12
N VAL A 68 9.06 -6.22 26.90
CA VAL A 68 7.79 -6.65 26.32
C VAL A 68 6.73 -6.49 27.40
N ALA A 69 5.88 -5.46 27.26
CA ALA A 69 4.76 -5.23 28.17
C ALA A 69 3.94 -6.54 28.38
N PRO A 70 3.44 -6.81 29.60
CA PRO A 70 2.62 -8.00 29.86
C PRO A 70 1.47 -8.11 28.86
N LYS A 71 1.20 -9.31 28.34
CA LYS A 71 0.16 -9.55 27.31
C LYS A 71 -1.21 -8.93 27.67
N GLU A 72 -1.61 -9.00 28.94
CA GLU A 72 -2.86 -8.42 29.43
C GLU A 72 -2.92 -6.89 29.29
N GLY A 73 -1.79 -6.20 29.43
CA GLY A 73 -1.70 -4.76 29.22
C GLY A 73 -1.91 -4.38 27.76
N LEU A 74 -1.30 -5.11 26.83
CA LEU A 74 -1.45 -4.84 25.39
C LEU A 74 -2.88 -5.09 24.89
N GLU A 75 -3.56 -6.11 25.41
CA GLU A 75 -4.98 -6.37 25.11
C GLU A 75 -5.88 -5.22 25.55
N ARG A 76 -5.65 -4.67 26.75
CA ARG A 76 -6.34 -3.45 27.24
C ARG A 76 -6.12 -2.27 26.30
N LEU A 77 -4.86 -1.98 25.97
CA LEU A 77 -4.51 -0.84 25.10
C LEU A 77 -5.06 -1.00 23.68
N HIS A 78 -5.12 -2.23 23.16
CA HIS A 78 -5.76 -2.53 21.90
C HIS A 78 -7.27 -2.24 21.96
N ALA A 79 -7.95 -2.69 23.03
CA ALA A 79 -9.38 -2.45 23.21
C ALA A 79 -9.70 -0.95 23.26
N ILE A 80 -8.90 -0.16 23.99
CA ILE A 80 -9.03 1.31 24.04
C ILE A 80 -8.82 1.92 22.65
N SER A 81 -7.76 1.51 21.94
CA SER A 81 -7.41 2.09 20.64
C SER A 81 -8.39 1.77 19.51
N THR A 82 -9.20 0.72 19.67
CA THR A 82 -10.15 0.23 18.65
C THR A 82 -11.61 0.42 19.04
N ALA A 83 -11.89 0.96 20.23
CA ALA A 83 -13.24 1.26 20.68
C ALA A 83 -13.93 2.31 19.80
N VAL A 84 -15.27 2.36 19.90
CA VAL A 84 -16.07 3.35 19.17
C VAL A 84 -16.12 4.64 19.99
N TYR A 85 -15.57 5.72 19.44
CA TYR A 85 -15.59 7.05 20.06
C TYR A 85 -16.51 8.00 19.29
N PRO A 86 -17.22 8.91 19.97
CA PRO A 86 -17.96 9.97 19.30
C PRO A 86 -17.02 10.84 18.47
N PHE A 87 -17.50 11.32 17.33
CA PHE A 87 -16.76 12.26 16.52
C PHE A 87 -16.99 13.68 17.05
N HIS A 88 -15.92 14.39 17.41
CA HIS A 88 -16.01 15.77 17.87
C HIS A 88 -15.55 16.73 16.76
N ALA A 89 -16.21 17.88 16.68
CA ALA A 89 -15.71 19.00 15.91
C ALA A 89 -14.39 19.52 16.50
N ASP A 90 -13.55 20.15 15.68
CA ASP A 90 -12.24 20.66 16.11
C ASP A 90 -12.35 21.71 17.23
N THR A 91 -13.51 22.38 17.36
CA THR A 91 -13.82 23.34 18.43
C THR A 91 -14.23 22.69 19.76
N ALA A 92 -14.47 21.38 19.78
CA ALA A 92 -15.03 20.64 20.92
C ALA A 92 -14.18 19.41 21.30
N LEU A 93 -12.88 19.45 20.98
CA LEU A 93 -11.96 18.36 21.32
C LEU A 93 -11.77 18.29 22.84
N ARG A 94 -11.67 17.06 23.35
CA ARG A 94 -11.32 16.81 24.76
C ARG A 94 -9.86 16.37 24.89
N ASN A 95 -9.35 16.43 26.12
CA ASN A 95 -8.05 15.84 26.45
C ASN A 95 -8.14 14.30 26.46
N MET A 96 -7.01 13.65 26.16
CA MET A 96 -6.85 12.20 26.33
C MET A 96 -6.81 11.87 27.83
N THR A 97 -7.36 10.70 28.19
CA THR A 97 -7.15 10.12 29.53
C THR A 97 -5.73 9.55 29.65
N GLU A 98 -5.33 9.13 30.85
CA GLU A 98 -4.03 8.49 31.08
C GLU A 98 -3.89 7.20 30.26
N ASP A 99 -4.90 6.32 30.28
CA ASP A 99 -4.89 5.07 29.51
C ASP A 99 -4.87 5.33 27.98
N GLU A 100 -5.55 6.38 27.51
CA GLU A 100 -5.52 6.76 26.09
C GLU A 100 -4.16 7.32 25.66
N THR A 101 -3.50 8.04 26.58
CA THR A 101 -2.14 8.54 26.37
C THR A 101 -1.15 7.37 26.32
N GLU A 102 -1.26 6.41 27.23
CA GLU A 102 -0.47 5.18 27.22
C GLU A 102 -0.67 4.40 25.91
N ALA A 103 -1.92 4.25 25.46
CA ALA A 103 -2.24 3.58 24.20
C ALA A 103 -1.64 4.29 22.98
N MET A 104 -1.69 5.63 22.95
CA MET A 104 -1.08 6.45 21.90
C MET A 104 0.44 6.31 21.90
N GLU A 105 1.09 6.33 23.08
CA GLU A 105 2.54 6.14 23.21
C GLU A 105 2.94 4.76 22.69
N ALA A 106 2.25 3.70 23.11
CA ALA A 106 2.51 2.33 22.65
C ALA A 106 2.34 2.17 21.13
N TYR A 107 1.33 2.84 20.55
CA TYR A 107 1.13 2.88 19.11
C TYR A 107 2.29 3.59 18.39
N LEU A 108 2.72 4.76 18.87
CA LEU A 108 3.81 5.53 18.27
C LEU A 108 5.17 4.82 18.39
N SER A 109 5.39 4.09 19.49
CA SER A 109 6.57 3.24 19.68
C SER A 109 6.50 1.91 18.93
N ARG A 110 5.41 1.64 18.21
CA ARG A 110 5.19 0.39 17.44
C ARG A 110 5.20 -0.86 18.30
N THR A 111 4.92 -0.73 19.60
CA THR A 111 4.75 -1.86 20.53
C THR A 111 3.31 -2.37 20.50
N LEU A 112 2.35 -1.49 20.18
CA LEU A 112 0.96 -1.83 19.95
C LEU A 112 0.66 -1.92 18.44
N GLU A 113 0.31 -3.11 17.96
CA GLU A 113 -0.09 -3.33 16.56
C GLU A 113 -1.58 -3.04 16.37
N LEU A 114 -1.91 -2.16 15.42
CA LEU A 114 -3.28 -1.75 15.12
C LEU A 114 -3.53 -1.76 13.60
N PRO A 115 -4.78 -1.97 13.15
CA PRO A 115 -5.14 -1.92 11.73
C PRO A 115 -5.25 -0.49 11.19
N ALA A 116 -5.31 0.50 12.08
CA ALA A 116 -5.46 1.89 11.73
C ALA A 116 -4.94 2.73 12.90
N PRO A 117 -4.76 4.05 12.71
CA PRO A 117 -4.57 4.95 13.83
C PRO A 117 -5.63 4.77 14.93
N PRO A 118 -5.28 4.97 16.22
CA PRO A 118 -6.22 4.85 17.33
C PRO A 118 -7.48 5.70 17.10
N THR A 119 -8.65 5.09 17.31
CA THR A 119 -9.96 5.74 17.08
C THR A 119 -10.23 6.88 18.05
N ILE A 120 -9.58 6.90 19.22
CA ILE A 120 -9.59 8.00 20.21
C ILE A 120 -9.32 9.36 19.59
N LEU A 121 -8.58 9.40 18.48
CA LEU A 121 -8.27 10.63 17.75
C LEU A 121 -9.51 11.36 17.24
N SER A 122 -10.66 10.69 17.08
CA SER A 122 -11.93 11.30 16.64
C SER A 122 -12.47 12.37 17.60
N CYS A 123 -12.11 12.29 18.88
CA CYS A 123 -12.55 13.25 19.90
C CYS A 123 -11.40 14.03 20.57
N THR A 124 -10.15 13.72 20.23
CA THR A 124 -8.95 14.27 20.88
C THR A 124 -7.99 14.99 19.93
N ALA A 125 -8.16 14.84 18.62
CA ALA A 125 -7.29 15.45 17.61
C ALA A 125 -8.08 16.15 16.51
N THR A 126 -7.54 17.26 16.00
CA THR A 126 -8.11 18.01 14.88
C THR A 126 -8.10 17.19 13.59
N ALA A 127 -8.90 17.59 12.59
CA ALA A 127 -8.93 16.93 11.29
C ALA A 127 -7.55 16.77 10.64
N PHE A 128 -6.73 17.83 10.69
CA PHE A 128 -5.37 17.80 10.14
C PHE A 128 -4.48 16.79 10.87
N LYS A 129 -4.54 16.76 12.21
CA LYS A 129 -3.76 15.82 13.04
C LYS A 129 -4.16 14.37 12.78
N ARG A 130 -5.45 14.09 12.59
CA ARG A 130 -5.94 12.76 12.20
C ARG A 130 -5.40 12.34 10.83
N ALA A 131 -5.45 13.23 9.85
CA ALA A 131 -4.92 12.95 8.51
C ALA A 131 -3.40 12.70 8.54
N ALA A 132 -2.65 13.50 9.31
CA ALA A 132 -1.22 13.29 9.52
C ALA A 132 -0.94 11.93 10.17
N MET A 133 -1.78 11.50 11.12
CA MET A 133 -1.62 10.19 11.75
C MET A 133 -1.91 9.03 10.78
N VAL A 134 -2.87 9.19 9.86
CA VAL A 134 -3.11 8.22 8.78
C VAL A 134 -1.90 8.12 7.85
N ALA A 135 -1.30 9.25 7.49
CA ALA A 135 -0.07 9.26 6.69
C ALA A 135 1.08 8.55 7.43
N PHE A 136 1.30 8.91 8.71
CA PHE A 136 2.28 8.25 9.56
C PHE A 136 2.06 6.74 9.65
N HIS A 137 0.81 6.29 9.85
CA HIS A 137 0.47 4.87 9.92
C HIS A 137 0.89 4.12 8.66
N ARG A 138 0.55 4.66 7.48
CA ARG A 138 0.85 4.03 6.20
C ARG A 138 2.34 4.00 5.88
N GLU A 139 3.07 5.04 6.28
CA GLU A 139 4.49 5.18 5.96
C GLU A 139 5.41 4.47 6.96
N HIS A 140 5.00 4.35 8.23
CA HIS A 140 5.91 3.98 9.32
C HIS A 140 5.42 2.80 10.19
N VAL A 141 4.14 2.46 10.16
CA VAL A 141 3.58 1.37 10.99
C VAL A 141 3.30 0.15 10.12
N GLU A 142 2.55 0.34 9.04
CA GLU A 142 2.25 -0.71 8.09
C GLU A 142 3.51 -1.17 7.35
N ALA A 143 3.54 -2.46 7.02
CA ALA A 143 4.58 -3.03 6.19
C ALA A 143 3.98 -3.52 4.88
N THR A 144 4.64 -3.21 3.77
CA THR A 144 4.21 -3.64 2.43
C THR A 144 5.22 -4.63 1.87
N LEU A 145 4.73 -5.82 1.52
CA LEU A 145 5.45 -6.76 0.67
C LEU A 145 4.92 -6.64 -0.76
N ILE A 146 5.82 -6.68 -1.73
CA ILE A 146 5.51 -6.60 -3.15
C ILE A 146 5.85 -7.90 -3.86
N ALA A 147 5.12 -8.20 -4.94
CA ALA A 147 5.47 -9.24 -5.89
C ALA A 147 5.29 -8.73 -7.32
N ASP A 148 6.22 -9.12 -8.19
CA ASP A 148 6.11 -8.93 -9.62
C ASP A 148 5.10 -9.93 -10.20
N VAL A 149 4.11 -9.41 -10.93
CA VAL A 149 3.04 -10.17 -11.57
C VAL A 149 3.33 -10.23 -13.06
N PRO A 150 3.63 -11.41 -13.61
CA PRO A 150 3.91 -11.54 -15.03
C PRO A 150 2.64 -11.33 -15.88
N ALA A 151 2.81 -10.82 -17.11
CA ALA A 151 1.71 -10.49 -18.02
C ALA A 151 0.77 -11.68 -18.32
N ASN A 152 1.29 -12.91 -18.27
CA ASN A 152 0.51 -14.13 -18.49
C ASN A 152 -0.46 -14.46 -17.34
N ALA A 153 -0.33 -13.85 -16.16
CA ALA A 153 -1.33 -13.93 -15.09
C ALA A 153 -2.65 -13.23 -15.47
N ARG A 154 -2.62 -12.29 -16.44
CA ARG A 154 -3.81 -11.60 -16.99
C ARG A 154 -4.72 -10.98 -15.93
N LEU A 155 -4.15 -10.36 -14.90
CA LEU A 155 -4.94 -9.65 -13.90
C LEU A 155 -5.50 -8.35 -14.48
N GLY A 156 -6.77 -8.07 -14.20
CA GLY A 156 -7.40 -6.81 -14.61
C GLY A 156 -6.94 -5.64 -13.73
N ARG A 157 -6.83 -4.45 -14.32
CA ARG A 157 -6.39 -3.21 -13.63
C ARG A 157 -7.14 -2.90 -12.34
N HIS A 158 -8.44 -3.20 -12.29
CA HIS A 158 -9.29 -2.93 -11.14
C HIS A 158 -9.79 -4.22 -10.47
N ILE A 159 -8.97 -5.26 -10.44
CA ILE A 159 -9.34 -6.52 -9.80
C ILE A 159 -9.61 -6.32 -8.29
N ALA A 160 -10.78 -6.78 -7.84
CA ALA A 160 -11.15 -6.69 -6.43
C ALA A 160 -10.28 -7.61 -5.54
N ARG A 161 -10.02 -7.18 -4.29
CA ARG A 161 -9.28 -7.98 -3.28
C ARG A 161 -9.79 -9.41 -3.17
N GLN A 162 -11.11 -9.61 -3.13
CA GLN A 162 -11.72 -10.93 -3.01
C GLN A 162 -11.37 -11.85 -4.18
N SER A 163 -11.27 -11.29 -5.40
CA SER A 163 -10.88 -12.05 -6.58
C SER A 163 -9.41 -12.45 -6.52
N ILE A 164 -8.52 -11.54 -6.10
CA ILE A 164 -7.10 -11.87 -5.89
C ILE A 164 -6.96 -13.00 -4.85
N LEU A 165 -7.63 -12.86 -3.70
CA LEU A 165 -7.58 -13.87 -2.65
C LEU A 165 -8.10 -15.23 -3.10
N ARG A 166 -9.20 -15.27 -3.87
CA ARG A 166 -9.74 -16.53 -4.41
C ARG A 166 -8.72 -17.24 -5.28
N GLU A 167 -8.03 -16.51 -6.15
CA GLU A 167 -6.99 -17.03 -7.04
C GLU A 167 -5.77 -17.52 -6.26
N LEU A 168 -5.34 -16.78 -5.22
CA LEU A 168 -4.28 -17.21 -4.31
C LEU A 168 -4.66 -18.48 -3.54
N VAL A 169 -5.87 -18.56 -2.99
CA VAL A 169 -6.32 -19.77 -2.29
C VAL A 169 -6.36 -20.96 -3.25
N SER A 170 -6.91 -20.79 -4.45
CA SER A 170 -6.98 -21.83 -5.48
C SER A 170 -5.59 -22.40 -5.83
N GLY A 171 -4.58 -21.53 -5.94
CA GLY A 171 -3.21 -21.95 -6.29
C GLY A 171 -2.38 -22.55 -5.15
N ASN A 172 -2.75 -22.31 -3.89
CA ASN A 172 -1.88 -22.60 -2.73
C ASN A 172 -2.53 -23.46 -1.63
N ALA A 173 -3.81 -23.80 -1.73
CA ALA A 173 -4.57 -24.52 -0.70
C ALA A 173 -4.91 -25.97 -1.09
N SER A 174 -4.02 -26.64 -1.83
CA SER A 174 -4.23 -28.02 -2.31
C SER A 174 -4.22 -29.07 -1.19
N ASP A 175 -3.49 -28.81 -0.12
CA ASP A 175 -3.33 -29.69 1.04
C ASP A 175 -3.75 -28.99 2.34
N GLU A 176 -3.78 -29.72 3.46
CA GLU A 176 -4.17 -29.16 4.76
C GLU A 176 -3.19 -28.09 5.26
N ALA A 177 -1.90 -28.30 5.07
CA ALA A 177 -0.88 -27.32 5.41
C ALA A 177 -1.05 -26.03 4.59
N GLY A 178 -1.29 -26.13 3.28
CA GLY A 178 -1.59 -24.99 2.41
C GLY A 178 -2.87 -24.26 2.81
N ARG A 179 -3.94 -24.98 3.18
CA ARG A 179 -5.18 -24.38 3.69
C ARG A 179 -4.93 -23.57 4.97
N ASN A 180 -4.20 -24.14 5.93
CA ASN A 180 -3.88 -23.45 7.19
C ASN A 180 -2.99 -22.23 6.94
N ARG A 181 -1.98 -22.36 6.07
CA ARG A 181 -1.12 -21.25 5.65
C ARG A 181 -1.93 -20.12 5.00
N MET A 182 -2.86 -20.44 4.11
CA MET A 182 -3.71 -19.44 3.47
C MET A 182 -4.69 -18.78 4.44
N GLN A 183 -5.22 -19.51 5.42
CA GLN A 183 -6.04 -18.92 6.48
C GLN A 183 -5.25 -17.90 7.31
N GLN A 184 -4.02 -18.25 7.70
CA GLN A 184 -3.13 -17.33 8.42
C GLN A 184 -2.79 -16.11 7.56
N PHE A 185 -2.44 -16.32 6.28
CA PHE A 185 -2.17 -15.23 5.34
C PHE A 185 -3.36 -14.27 5.23
N ILE A 186 -4.57 -14.78 5.06
CA ILE A 186 -5.78 -13.94 4.93
C ILE A 186 -6.06 -13.15 6.21
N LYS A 187 -5.77 -13.74 7.38
CA LYS A 187 -5.94 -13.10 8.69
C LYS A 187 -4.95 -11.95 8.89
N GLU A 188 -3.71 -12.11 8.44
CA GLU A 188 -2.65 -11.11 8.62
C GLU A 188 -2.60 -10.05 7.49
N ALA A 189 -3.01 -10.42 6.27
CA ALA A 189 -3.03 -9.53 5.11
C ALA A 189 -4.20 -8.54 5.20
N GLN A 190 -3.90 -7.34 5.67
CA GLN A 190 -4.87 -6.28 5.87
C GLN A 190 -5.42 -5.77 4.53
N ARG A 191 -4.53 -5.48 3.56
CA ARG A 191 -4.93 -5.02 2.22
C ARG A 191 -4.10 -5.70 1.16
N ILE A 192 -4.74 -5.96 0.02
CA ILE A 192 -4.08 -6.51 -1.17
C ILE A 192 -4.55 -5.70 -2.36
N THR A 193 -3.61 -5.15 -3.10
CA THR A 193 -3.87 -4.28 -4.26
C THR A 193 -2.96 -4.65 -5.41
N PHE A 194 -3.50 -4.63 -6.61
CA PHE A 194 -2.74 -4.71 -7.85
C PHE A 194 -2.72 -3.32 -8.47
N ASP A 195 -1.55 -2.84 -8.89
CA ASP A 195 -1.40 -1.52 -9.52
C ASP A 195 -2.01 -1.45 -10.93
N GLY A 196 -2.32 -2.62 -11.50
CA GLY A 196 -2.90 -2.77 -12.82
C GLY A 196 -1.90 -2.89 -13.94
N GLU A 197 -0.61 -2.95 -13.62
CA GLU A 197 0.47 -3.18 -14.56
C GLU A 197 1.17 -4.50 -14.19
N HIS A 198 2.00 -4.51 -13.15
CA HIS A 198 2.83 -5.67 -12.80
C HIS A 198 3.18 -5.75 -11.31
N THR A 199 2.65 -4.90 -10.43
CA THR A 199 2.96 -4.97 -8.98
C THR A 199 1.74 -5.39 -8.18
N LEU A 200 1.84 -6.55 -7.51
CA LEU A 200 0.95 -6.92 -6.41
C LEU A 200 1.55 -6.41 -5.09
N SER A 201 0.78 -5.66 -4.31
CA SER A 201 1.16 -5.18 -2.97
C SER A 201 0.28 -5.84 -1.92
N VAL A 202 0.91 -6.40 -0.90
CA VAL A 202 0.27 -6.99 0.29
C VAL A 202 0.70 -6.16 1.49
N ILE A 203 -0.28 -5.55 2.16
CA ILE A 203 -0.06 -4.67 3.30
C ILE A 203 -0.44 -5.42 4.58
N PHE A 204 0.47 -5.38 5.54
CA PHE A 204 0.36 -5.97 6.88
C PHE A 204 0.34 -4.86 7.93
N MET A 205 -0.26 -5.16 9.08
CA MET A 205 -0.44 -4.21 10.19
C MET A 205 0.89 -3.79 10.84
N SER A 206 1.94 -4.61 10.69
CA SER A 206 3.27 -4.33 11.21
C SER A 206 4.38 -4.99 10.39
N HIS A 207 5.61 -4.50 10.55
CA HIS A 207 6.81 -5.14 10.02
C HIS A 207 7.03 -6.55 10.57
N ARG A 208 6.64 -6.80 11.83
CA ARG A 208 6.77 -8.12 12.45
C ARG A 208 5.83 -9.13 11.81
N ALA A 209 4.59 -8.75 11.54
CA ALA A 209 3.63 -9.60 10.84
C ALA A 209 4.12 -9.88 9.40
N ALA A 210 4.61 -8.87 8.68
CA ALA A 210 5.14 -9.05 7.33
C ALA A 210 6.40 -9.94 7.28
N ALA A 211 7.23 -9.94 8.33
CA ALA A 211 8.51 -10.67 8.32
C ALA A 211 8.36 -12.18 8.07
N ALA A 212 7.26 -12.78 8.52
CA ALA A 212 6.99 -14.20 8.29
C ALA A 212 6.65 -14.54 6.83
N TRP A 213 6.33 -13.52 6.02
CA TRP A 213 5.94 -13.65 4.62
C TRP A 213 6.98 -13.12 3.64
N ASP A 214 8.04 -12.49 4.14
CA ASP A 214 9.11 -11.97 3.28
C ASP A 214 9.89 -13.13 2.64
N GLY A 215 10.01 -13.09 1.32
CA GLY A 215 10.65 -14.13 0.52
C GLY A 215 9.76 -15.33 0.21
N GLU A 216 8.55 -15.41 0.76
CA GLU A 216 7.62 -16.53 0.53
C GLU A 216 7.06 -16.53 -0.89
N GLU A 217 6.87 -17.75 -1.42
CA GLU A 217 6.30 -17.97 -2.75
C GLU A 217 4.82 -18.34 -2.68
N PHE A 218 4.06 -17.77 -3.62
CA PHE A 218 2.64 -18.01 -3.86
C PHE A 218 2.40 -18.34 -5.32
N ARG A 219 1.39 -19.15 -5.59
CA ARG A 219 0.85 -19.35 -6.93
C ARG A 219 -0.38 -18.47 -7.18
N LEU A 220 -0.36 -17.73 -8.27
CA LEU A 220 -1.50 -16.97 -8.75
C LEU A 220 -1.71 -17.31 -10.22
N ARG A 221 -2.83 -17.96 -10.57
CA ARG A 221 -3.10 -18.42 -11.95
C ARG A 221 -1.92 -19.16 -12.57
N GLU A 222 -1.41 -20.14 -11.82
CA GLU A 222 -0.26 -20.98 -12.16
C GLU A 222 1.10 -20.24 -12.24
N GLN A 223 1.12 -18.92 -12.01
CA GLN A 223 2.35 -18.14 -11.95
C GLN A 223 2.91 -18.10 -10.55
N ARG A 224 4.24 -18.20 -10.42
CA ARG A 224 4.94 -18.07 -9.14
C ARG A 224 5.18 -16.60 -8.85
N LEU A 225 4.67 -16.14 -7.72
CA LEU A 225 4.88 -14.82 -7.18
C LEU A 225 5.72 -14.95 -5.92
N ARG A 226 6.74 -14.13 -5.78
CA ARG A 226 7.54 -14.07 -4.56
C ARG A 226 7.29 -12.75 -3.85
N LEU A 227 6.81 -12.79 -2.62
CA LEU A 227 6.64 -11.60 -1.80
C LEU A 227 8.01 -11.12 -1.34
N GLN A 228 8.27 -9.83 -1.45
CA GLN A 228 9.54 -9.22 -1.08
C GLN A 228 9.30 -7.92 -0.34
N SER A 229 10.02 -7.73 0.76
CA SER A 229 10.07 -6.45 1.44
C SER A 229 10.75 -5.41 0.57
N ILE A 230 10.18 -4.21 0.56
CA ILE A 230 10.78 -3.05 -0.11
C ILE A 230 12.06 -2.58 0.62
N GLY A 231 12.23 -2.97 1.89
CA GLY A 231 13.39 -2.62 2.72
C GLY A 231 13.45 -1.14 3.09
N ALA A 232 14.44 -0.78 3.90
CA ALA A 232 14.73 0.62 4.21
C ALA A 232 15.16 1.35 2.93
N GLN A 233 14.51 2.47 2.63
CA GLN A 233 14.86 3.29 1.48
C GLN A 233 16.10 4.10 1.81
N VAL A 234 17.24 3.72 1.22
CA VAL A 234 18.44 4.55 1.26
C VAL A 234 18.40 5.47 0.03
N PRO A 235 18.46 6.80 0.20
CA PRO A 235 18.47 7.72 -0.93
C PRO A 235 19.54 7.33 -1.96
N GLY A 236 19.14 7.20 -3.23
CA GLY A 236 20.02 6.80 -4.33
C GLY A 236 20.26 5.29 -4.47
N VAL A 237 19.68 4.44 -3.62
CA VAL A 237 19.81 2.97 -3.72
C VAL A 237 18.44 2.34 -3.99
N SER A 238 18.32 1.63 -5.10
CA SER A 238 17.13 0.80 -5.39
C SER A 238 17.43 -0.67 -5.13
N SER A 239 16.63 -1.28 -4.26
CA SER A 239 16.66 -2.73 -4.07
C SER A 239 16.18 -3.44 -5.35
N PRO A 240 16.56 -4.71 -5.58
CA PRO A 240 16.07 -5.47 -6.73
C PRO A 240 14.53 -5.51 -6.82
N ALA A 241 13.84 -5.61 -5.68
CA ALA A 241 12.38 -5.60 -5.61
C ALA A 241 11.78 -4.26 -6.07
N LEU A 242 12.41 -3.14 -5.70
CA LEU A 242 11.98 -1.81 -6.14
C LEU A 242 12.23 -1.55 -7.61
N LEU A 243 13.37 -2.02 -8.11
CA LEU A 243 13.71 -1.88 -9.51
C LEU A 243 12.81 -2.74 -10.38
N ALA A 244 12.38 -3.93 -9.92
CA ALA A 244 11.43 -4.77 -10.63
C ALA A 244 10.05 -4.09 -10.83
N ARG A 245 9.70 -3.11 -9.99
CA ARG A 245 8.49 -2.30 -10.15
C ARG A 245 8.62 -1.22 -11.22
N ASN A 246 9.81 -0.94 -11.71
CA ASN A 246 9.98 -0.01 -12.81
C ASN A 246 9.52 -0.66 -14.10
N TYR A 247 9.02 0.19 -15.01
CA TYR A 247 8.61 -0.24 -16.31
C TYR A 247 9.83 -0.68 -17.11
N ALA A 248 9.72 -1.81 -17.79
CA ALA A 248 10.79 -2.36 -18.58
C ALA A 248 10.26 -2.94 -19.90
N ILE A 249 11.10 -2.85 -20.92
CA ILE A 249 10.87 -3.45 -22.23
C ILE A 249 12.04 -4.35 -22.61
N ARG A 250 11.77 -5.32 -23.49
CA ARG A 250 12.80 -6.09 -24.17
C ARG A 250 12.97 -5.54 -25.58
N ILE A 251 14.21 -5.40 -26.02
CA ILE A 251 14.56 -4.91 -27.34
C ILE A 251 15.25 -6.04 -28.08
N LEU A 252 14.69 -6.39 -29.23
CA LEU A 252 15.18 -7.44 -30.10
C LEU A 252 15.65 -6.85 -31.44
N GLY A 253 16.55 -7.55 -32.14
CA GLY A 253 17.11 -7.10 -33.42
C GLY A 253 18.18 -6.02 -33.27
N THR A 254 18.96 -6.05 -32.19
CA THR A 254 20.02 -5.07 -31.90
C THR A 254 21.37 -5.52 -32.45
N GLU A 255 21.44 -5.88 -33.73
CA GLU A 255 22.65 -6.50 -34.30
C GLU A 255 23.85 -5.54 -34.28
N THR A 256 23.65 -4.25 -34.54
CA THR A 256 24.72 -3.25 -34.53
C THR A 256 24.65 -2.23 -33.39
N LEU A 257 23.55 -2.20 -32.62
CA LEU A 257 23.40 -1.27 -31.50
C LEU A 257 23.98 -1.80 -30.20
N HIS A 258 24.83 -0.99 -29.56
CA HIS A 258 25.35 -1.26 -28.23
C HIS A 258 24.53 -0.57 -27.14
N ALA A 259 24.65 -1.05 -25.89
CA ALA A 259 23.85 -0.60 -24.75
C ALA A 259 23.82 0.93 -24.55
N VAL A 260 24.94 1.63 -24.78
CA VAL A 260 25.02 3.10 -24.62
C VAL A 260 24.12 3.82 -25.64
N GLN A 261 24.06 3.33 -26.88
CA GLN A 261 23.20 3.91 -27.91
C GLN A 261 21.73 3.64 -27.60
N LEU A 262 21.41 2.46 -27.06
CA LEU A 262 20.05 2.14 -26.60
C LEU A 262 19.58 3.09 -25.49
N VAL A 263 20.45 3.40 -24.52
CA VAL A 263 20.14 4.39 -23.47
C VAL A 263 19.79 5.74 -24.09
N GLN A 264 20.70 6.30 -24.89
CA GLN A 264 20.51 7.62 -25.50
C GLN A 264 19.23 7.69 -26.33
N LEU A 265 19.04 6.71 -27.22
CA LEU A 265 17.88 6.62 -28.09
C LEU A 265 16.57 6.59 -27.30
N LEU A 266 16.50 5.76 -26.26
CA LEU A 266 15.27 5.53 -25.53
C LEU A 266 14.96 6.64 -24.54
N GLU A 267 15.97 7.29 -23.96
CA GLU A 267 15.75 8.51 -23.17
C GLU A 267 15.19 9.63 -24.05
N ASP A 268 15.74 9.80 -25.26
CA ASP A 268 15.28 10.81 -26.22
C ASP A 268 13.84 10.57 -26.68
N ILE A 269 13.48 9.31 -26.94
CA ILE A 269 12.13 8.93 -27.38
C ILE A 269 11.13 8.94 -26.22
N ALA A 270 11.45 8.25 -25.13
CA ALA A 270 10.53 8.04 -24.01
C ALA A 270 10.40 9.27 -23.11
N ARG A 271 11.30 10.27 -23.24
CA ARG A 271 11.34 11.48 -22.40
C ARG A 271 11.40 11.18 -20.91
N VAL A 272 11.93 10.01 -20.55
CA VAL A 272 12.11 9.50 -19.19
C VAL A 272 13.52 8.90 -19.10
N PRO A 273 14.25 9.10 -17.98
CA PRO A 273 15.56 8.49 -17.78
C PRO A 273 15.53 6.97 -17.87
N VAL A 274 16.62 6.38 -18.35
CA VAL A 274 16.86 4.93 -18.30
C VAL A 274 17.70 4.64 -17.06
N LEU A 275 17.16 3.81 -16.17
CA LEU A 275 17.84 3.41 -14.94
C LEU A 275 18.92 2.36 -15.19
N ASP A 276 18.65 1.41 -16.10
CA ASP A 276 19.56 0.30 -16.36
C ASP A 276 19.26 -0.37 -17.72
N VAL A 277 20.29 -0.98 -18.30
CA VAL A 277 20.21 -1.80 -19.52
C VAL A 277 20.93 -3.13 -19.28
N ARG A 278 20.20 -4.23 -19.44
CA ARG A 278 20.66 -5.57 -19.04
C ARG A 278 20.60 -6.56 -20.18
N LEU A 279 21.60 -7.43 -20.22
CA LEU A 279 21.48 -8.70 -20.93
C LEU A 279 20.65 -9.70 -20.09
N PRO A 280 20.09 -10.75 -20.72
CA PRO A 280 19.18 -11.67 -20.05
C PRO A 280 19.81 -12.51 -18.92
N GLY A 281 21.14 -12.56 -18.87
CA GLY A 281 21.89 -13.21 -17.79
C GLY A 281 21.59 -14.70 -17.66
N LEU A 282 21.73 -15.23 -16.44
CA LEU A 282 21.43 -16.64 -16.15
C LEU A 282 19.97 -17.02 -16.39
N PRO A 283 18.94 -16.20 -16.02
CA PRO A 283 17.55 -16.51 -16.33
C PRO A 283 17.27 -16.59 -17.83
N GLY A 284 17.98 -15.80 -18.64
CA GLY A 284 17.90 -15.84 -20.10
C GLY A 284 18.24 -17.19 -20.71
N ARG A 285 19.08 -18.00 -20.05
CA ARG A 285 19.53 -19.29 -20.61
C ARG A 285 18.42 -20.32 -20.77
N SER A 286 17.34 -20.21 -19.99
CA SER A 286 16.18 -21.11 -20.10
C SER A 286 15.20 -20.71 -21.20
N HIS A 287 15.41 -19.57 -21.86
CA HIS A 287 14.56 -19.10 -22.95
C HIS A 287 15.22 -19.38 -24.30
N THR A 288 14.44 -19.90 -25.25
CA THR A 288 14.89 -20.13 -26.63
C THR A 288 15.31 -18.82 -27.30
N ASP A 289 14.52 -17.76 -27.08
CA ASP A 289 14.79 -16.42 -27.60
C ASP A 289 15.40 -15.57 -26.47
N ASN A 290 16.72 -15.63 -26.34
CA ASN A 290 17.49 -14.91 -25.32
C ASN A 290 18.43 -13.85 -25.88
N ASP A 291 18.27 -13.52 -27.16
CA ASP A 291 18.99 -12.42 -27.80
C ASP A 291 18.14 -11.15 -27.73
N TYR A 292 18.17 -10.51 -26.56
CA TYR A 292 17.49 -9.25 -26.32
C TYR A 292 18.17 -8.43 -25.23
N TRP A 293 17.98 -7.11 -25.28
CA TRP A 293 18.31 -6.21 -24.18
C TRP A 293 17.07 -5.92 -23.35
N THR A 294 17.20 -5.87 -22.03
CA THR A 294 16.14 -5.35 -21.15
C THR A 294 16.49 -3.92 -20.77
N VAL A 295 15.61 -2.98 -21.07
CA VAL A 295 15.76 -1.56 -20.70
C VAL A 295 14.76 -1.23 -19.61
N ILE A 296 15.25 -0.65 -18.51
CA ILE A 296 14.46 -0.30 -17.33
C ILE A 296 14.37 1.22 -17.24
N PHE A 297 13.16 1.77 -17.23
CA PHE A 297 12.91 3.21 -17.19
C PHE A 297 12.70 3.72 -15.77
N ASP A 298 12.99 4.99 -15.50
CA ASP A 298 12.58 5.68 -14.28
C ASP A 298 11.08 6.05 -14.32
N ALA A 299 10.25 5.06 -14.59
CA ALA A 299 8.79 5.16 -14.62
C ALA A 299 8.18 3.90 -14.03
N ARG A 300 6.99 4.03 -13.43
CA ARG A 300 6.20 2.89 -12.92
C ARG A 300 5.27 2.29 -13.98
N SER A 301 4.97 3.04 -15.02
CA SER A 301 4.11 2.65 -16.13
C SER A 301 4.83 2.86 -17.45
N CYS A 302 4.30 2.28 -18.54
CA CYS A 302 4.83 2.54 -19.88
C CYS A 302 4.88 4.06 -20.17
N PRO A 303 6.03 4.59 -20.59
CA PRO A 303 6.13 5.95 -21.12
C PRO A 303 5.11 6.18 -22.24
N LEU A 304 4.53 7.38 -22.31
CA LEU A 304 3.42 7.69 -23.21
C LEU A 304 3.86 7.51 -24.68
N GLU A 305 5.07 7.93 -24.98
CA GLU A 305 5.69 7.93 -26.30
C GLU A 305 5.98 6.51 -26.80
N LEU A 306 6.14 5.55 -25.89
CA LEU A 306 6.31 4.12 -26.20
C LEU A 306 4.99 3.35 -26.17
N SER A 307 3.88 3.98 -25.78
CA SER A 307 2.60 3.29 -25.66
C SER A 307 2.06 2.85 -27.02
N GLY A 308 2.05 1.55 -27.26
CA GLY A 308 1.59 0.97 -28.53
C GLY A 308 2.67 0.92 -29.61
N VAL A 309 3.92 1.28 -29.28
CA VAL A 309 5.05 1.25 -30.21
C VAL A 309 5.72 -0.12 -30.13
N SER A 310 5.56 -0.94 -31.16
CA SER A 310 6.17 -2.26 -31.25
C SER A 310 7.48 -2.31 -32.04
N ALA A 311 7.85 -1.21 -32.72
CA ALA A 311 9.13 -1.11 -33.41
C ALA A 311 9.63 0.34 -33.49
N ILE A 312 10.95 0.50 -33.56
CA ILE A 312 11.65 1.78 -33.77
C ILE A 312 12.66 1.58 -34.90
N GLY A 313 12.58 2.42 -35.93
CA GLY A 313 13.58 2.45 -37.00
C GLY A 313 14.79 3.30 -36.59
N VAL A 314 16.00 2.75 -36.73
CA VAL A 314 17.27 3.42 -36.43
C VAL A 314 18.22 3.21 -37.60
N GLY A 315 18.36 4.22 -38.45
CA GLY A 315 19.08 4.08 -39.73
C GLY A 315 18.39 3.04 -40.61
N ASP A 316 19.13 1.99 -40.97
CA ASP A 316 18.64 0.86 -41.77
C ASP A 316 18.12 -0.32 -40.91
N GLU A 317 18.20 -0.22 -39.58
CA GLU A 317 17.75 -1.26 -38.66
C GLU A 317 16.33 -0.99 -38.12
N ASN A 318 15.59 -2.07 -37.85
CA ASN A 318 14.31 -2.01 -37.15
C ASN A 318 14.41 -2.76 -35.82
N LEU A 319 14.41 -1.99 -34.74
CA LEU A 319 14.37 -2.53 -33.39
C LEU A 319 12.96 -2.96 -33.06
N THR A 320 12.82 -4.16 -32.53
CA THR A 320 11.51 -4.66 -32.09
C THR A 320 11.37 -4.48 -30.58
N LEU A 321 10.28 -3.83 -30.17
CA LEU A 321 9.98 -3.52 -28.77
C LEU A 321 8.96 -4.50 -28.23
N HIS A 322 9.39 -5.35 -27.30
CA HIS A 322 8.52 -6.24 -26.56
C HIS A 322 8.22 -5.67 -25.18
N HIS A 323 7.01 -5.15 -25.03
CA HIS A 323 6.45 -4.71 -23.75
C HIS A 323 6.07 -5.91 -22.86
N PHE A 324 7.06 -6.69 -22.41
CA PHE A 324 6.86 -8.00 -21.77
C PHE A 324 6.04 -7.95 -20.46
N GLN A 325 6.01 -6.81 -19.77
CA GLN A 325 5.14 -6.59 -18.60
C GLN A 325 3.65 -6.44 -18.97
N ARG A 326 3.33 -6.14 -20.23
CA ARG A 326 1.97 -5.98 -20.75
C ARG A 326 1.54 -7.09 -21.70
N HIS A 327 2.49 -7.66 -22.43
CA HIS A 327 2.25 -8.64 -23.47
C HIS A 327 3.12 -9.88 -23.24
N GLN A 328 2.49 -11.05 -23.20
CA GLN A 328 3.20 -12.31 -22.99
C GLN A 328 4.19 -12.62 -24.11
N GLN A 329 3.82 -12.34 -25.36
CA GLN A 329 4.61 -12.65 -26.54
C GLN A 329 5.20 -11.37 -27.13
N PRO A 330 6.38 -11.46 -27.78
CA PRO A 330 6.90 -10.36 -28.59
C PRO A 330 5.95 -10.07 -29.76
N PRO A 331 5.95 -8.83 -30.28
CA PRO A 331 5.18 -8.51 -31.48
C PRO A 331 5.66 -9.34 -32.68
N CYS A 332 4.72 -9.65 -33.58
CA CYS A 332 5.04 -10.41 -34.79
C CYS A 332 6.03 -9.63 -35.68
N TRP A 333 7.13 -10.25 -36.08
CA TRP A 333 8.15 -9.65 -36.95
C TRP A 333 7.64 -9.09 -38.29
N ARG A 334 6.50 -9.58 -38.79
CA ARG A 334 5.94 -9.14 -40.08
C ARG A 334 4.93 -8.00 -39.98
N CYS A 335 4.04 -8.05 -39.00
CA CYS A 335 2.94 -7.08 -38.87
C CYS A 335 3.06 -6.20 -37.63
N LEU A 336 4.08 -6.42 -36.80
CA LEU A 336 4.40 -5.71 -35.57
C LEU A 336 3.27 -5.72 -34.53
N ASN A 337 2.28 -6.59 -34.69
CA ASN A 337 1.13 -6.69 -33.80
C ASN A 337 1.44 -7.69 -32.65
N PRO A 338 1.32 -7.27 -31.37
CA PRO A 338 1.53 -8.14 -30.22
C PRO A 338 0.43 -9.19 -30.00
N HIS A 339 -0.69 -9.09 -30.72
CA HIS A 339 -1.84 -10.00 -30.62
C HIS A 339 -1.92 -11.00 -31.78
N HIS A 340 -1.04 -10.90 -32.77
CA HIS A 340 -1.00 -11.84 -33.88
C HIS A 340 -0.32 -13.13 -33.39
N MET A 341 -1.13 -14.12 -33.00
CA MET A 341 -0.68 -15.47 -32.68
C MET A 341 0.12 -16.00 -33.87
N GLN A 342 1.43 -16.19 -33.69
CA GLN A 342 2.19 -17.06 -34.59
C GLN A 342 1.66 -18.48 -34.35
N SER A 343 0.75 -18.90 -35.23
CA SER A 343 0.27 -20.28 -35.34
C SER A 343 1.40 -21.22 -35.71
#